data_AF-A0A5E5PRI6-F1
#
_entry.id   AF-A0A5E5PRI6-F1
#
_cell.length_a   1.000
_cell.length_b   1.000
_cell.length_c   1.000
_cell.angle_alpha   90.00
_cell.angle_beta   90.00
_cell.angle_gamma   90.00
#
_symmetry.space_group_name_H-M   'P 1'
#
loop_
_entity.id
_entity.type
_entity.pdbx_description
1 polymer ?
#
loop_
_entity_poly.entity_id
_entity_poly.type
_entity_poly.pdbx_seq_one_letter_code
_entity_poly.pdbx_strand_id
1 'polypeptide(L)'
;EKFRTEYLVPKLKKADRQHPVIVNINDTEGYGSSFLEEAFGGLVRKENFSQDELNTILKIEANDTYRIYKEIILEYIAEAK
;
A
#
# COMPACT_ATOMS: atom_id res chain seq x y z
N GLU A 1 -8.81 -1.38 -8.41
CA GLU A 1 -8.37 -2.79 -8.31
C GLU A 1 -7.12 -3.14 -9.13
N LYS A 2 -7.02 -2.79 -10.43
CA LYS A 2 -5.89 -3.20 -11.31
C LYS A 2 -4.50 -2.98 -10.71
N PHE A 3 -4.27 -1.83 -10.08
CA PHE A 3 -3.00 -1.55 -9.41
C PHE A 3 -2.66 -2.59 -8.32
N ARG A 4 -3.64 -2.98 -7.50
CA ARG A 4 -3.47 -4.00 -6.45
C ARG A 4 -3.14 -5.35 -7.07
N THR A 5 -3.99 -5.82 -7.98
CA THR A 5 -3.94 -7.20 -8.48
C THR A 5 -2.83 -7.45 -9.50
N GLU A 6 -2.58 -6.51 -10.40
CA GLU A 6 -1.63 -6.70 -11.51
C GLU A 6 -0.21 -6.25 -11.15
N TYR A 7 -0.05 -5.31 -10.20
CA TYR A 7 1.25 -4.72 -9.89
C TYR A 7 1.69 -4.97 -8.45
N LEU A 8 0.84 -4.66 -7.47
CA LEU A 8 1.25 -4.63 -6.07
C LEU A 8 1.35 -6.04 -5.48
N VAL A 9 0.30 -6.87 -5.61
CA VAL A 9 0.25 -8.23 -5.08
C VAL A 9 1.35 -9.13 -5.64
N PRO A 10 1.62 -9.17 -6.97
CA PRO A 10 2.68 -10.01 -7.51
C PRO A 10 4.08 -9.63 -6.99
N LYS A 11 4.31 -8.35 -6.69
CA LYS A 11 5.57 -7.87 -6.09
C LYS A 11 5.64 -8.22 -4.60
N LEU A 12 4.57 -7.98 -3.85
CA LEU A 12 4.52 -8.28 -2.41
C LEU A 12 4.68 -9.77 -2.12
N LYS A 13 4.10 -10.66 -2.94
CA LYS A 13 4.28 -12.12 -2.80
C LYS A 13 5.73 -12.60 -3.00
N LYS A 14 6.58 -11.78 -3.61
CA LYS A 14 8.01 -12.06 -3.82
C LYS A 14 8.90 -11.23 -2.90
N ALA A 15 8.32 -10.39 -2.07
CA ALA A 15 9.04 -9.48 -1.20
C ALA A 15 9.41 -10.18 0.10
N ASP A 16 10.50 -9.73 0.70
CA ASP A 16 10.94 -10.17 2.00
C ASP A 16 11.49 -8.97 2.78
N ARG A 17 11.93 -9.21 4.02
CA ARG A 17 12.47 -8.16 4.90
C ARG A 17 13.70 -7.45 4.32
N GLN A 18 14.52 -8.15 3.54
CA GLN A 18 15.72 -7.60 2.89
C GLN A 18 15.37 -6.88 1.58
N HIS A 19 14.31 -7.32 0.90
CA HIS A 19 13.85 -6.80 -0.39
C HIS A 19 12.37 -6.36 -0.32
N PRO A 20 12.06 -5.27 0.39
CA PRO A 20 10.70 -4.75 0.47
C PRO A 20 10.26 -4.10 -0.84
N VAL A 21 8.95 -4.09 -1.09
CA VAL A 21 8.33 -3.30 -2.15
C VAL A 21 8.25 -1.85 -1.71
N ILE A 22 8.80 -0.97 -2.54
CA ILE A 22 8.70 0.48 -2.35
C ILE A 22 7.65 1.01 -3.30
N VAL A 23 6.63 1.67 -2.75
CA VAL A 23 5.64 2.42 -3.52
C VAL A 23 5.92 3.91 -3.30
N ASN A 24 6.45 4.55 -4.34
CA ASN A 24 6.66 5.99 -4.36
C ASN A 24 5.37 6.65 -4.87
N ILE A 25 4.81 7.55 -4.05
CA ILE A 25 3.56 8.25 -4.34
C ILE A 25 3.75 9.74 -4.64
N ASN A 26 4.98 10.15 -4.94
CA ASN A 26 5.29 11.53 -5.31
C ASN A 26 4.93 11.81 -6.77
N ASP A 27 4.84 13.10 -7.10
CA ASP A 27 4.73 13.62 -8.48
C ASP A 27 3.44 13.21 -9.23
N THR A 28 2.33 13.07 -8.50
CA THR A 28 0.99 12.88 -9.08
C THR A 28 0.05 14.04 -8.73
N GLU A 29 -1.04 14.21 -9.49
CA GLU A 29 -2.04 15.26 -9.20
C GLU A 29 -2.85 15.00 -7.90
N GLY A 30 -2.63 13.85 -7.25
CA GLY A 30 -3.28 13.43 -6.01
C GLY A 30 -3.89 12.03 -6.13
N TYR A 31 -4.42 11.53 -5.02
CA TYR A 31 -5.04 10.21 -4.94
C TYR A 31 -6.46 10.29 -4.39
N GLY A 32 -7.40 9.62 -5.07
CA GLY A 32 -8.74 9.43 -4.54
C GLY A 32 -8.73 8.49 -3.34
N SER A 33 -9.49 8.81 -2.30
CA SER A 33 -9.64 7.97 -1.11
C SER A 33 -10.07 6.55 -1.44
N SER A 34 -11.07 6.39 -2.32
CA SER A 34 -11.52 5.07 -2.78
C SER A 34 -10.43 4.29 -3.52
N PHE A 35 -9.52 4.95 -4.22
CA PHE A 35 -8.38 4.28 -4.85
C PHE A 35 -7.40 3.76 -3.80
N LEU A 36 -7.02 4.59 -2.82
CA LEU A 36 -6.11 4.20 -1.75
C LEU A 36 -6.70 3.06 -0.91
N GLU A 37 -7.97 3.17 -0.55
CA GLU A 37 -8.67 2.15 0.21
C GLU A 37 -8.72 0.80 -0.55
N GLU A 38 -9.15 0.81 -1.81
CA GLU A 38 -9.16 -0.41 -2.61
C GLU A 38 -7.75 -0.96 -2.82
N ALA A 39 -6.77 -0.11 -3.10
CA ALA A 39 -5.41 -0.54 -3.40
C ALA A 39 -4.72 -1.16 -2.19
N PHE A 40 -4.79 -0.51 -1.03
CA PHE A 40 -3.99 -0.84 0.14
C PHE A 40 -4.81 -1.55 1.23
N GLY A 41 -6.01 -1.05 1.58
CA GLY A 41 -6.92 -1.80 2.47
C GLY A 41 -7.39 -3.11 1.86
N GLY A 42 -7.49 -3.16 0.52
CA GLY A 42 -7.75 -4.40 -0.20
C GLY A 42 -6.67 -5.48 -0.06
N LEU A 43 -5.42 -5.14 0.29
CA LEU A 43 -4.36 -6.14 0.51
C LEU A 43 -4.71 -7.06 1.68
N VAL A 44 -5.31 -6.50 2.73
CA VAL A 44 -5.76 -7.26 3.89
C VAL A 44 -7.09 -7.95 3.57
N ARG A 45 -8.11 -7.19 3.16
CA ARG A 45 -9.49 -7.71 2.97
C ARG A 45 -9.65 -8.75 1.86
N LYS A 46 -8.84 -8.67 0.80
CA LYS A 46 -9.04 -9.47 -0.42
C LYS A 46 -7.87 -10.37 -0.76
N GLU A 47 -6.65 -10.01 -0.32
CA GLU A 47 -5.43 -10.71 -0.74
C GLU A 47 -4.77 -11.49 0.40
N ASN A 48 -5.38 -11.49 1.60
CA ASN A 48 -4.96 -12.22 2.81
C ASN A 48 -3.58 -11.83 3.37
N PHE A 49 -3.10 -10.61 3.10
CA PHE A 49 -1.92 -10.11 3.81
C PHE A 49 -2.31 -9.69 5.23
N SER A 50 -1.49 -10.03 6.22
CA SER A 50 -1.60 -9.42 7.55
C SER A 50 -0.99 -8.01 7.56
N GLN A 51 -1.45 -7.17 8.49
CA GLN A 51 -0.85 -5.86 8.72
C GLN A 51 0.65 -5.98 9.09
N ASP A 52 1.01 -7.00 9.88
CA ASP A 52 2.40 -7.23 10.30
C ASP A 52 3.33 -7.63 9.13
N GLU A 53 2.84 -8.45 8.21
CA GLU A 53 3.56 -8.75 6.97
C GLU A 53 3.78 -7.47 6.16
N LEU A 54 2.73 -6.68 5.94
CA LEU A 54 2.82 -5.43 5.18
C LEU A 54 3.77 -4.42 5.82
N ASN A 55 3.75 -4.27 7.15
CA ASN A 55 4.71 -3.42 7.87
C ASN A 55 6.17 -3.84 7.64
N THR A 56 6.40 -5.11 7.32
CA THR A 56 7.74 -5.64 7.05
C THR A 56 8.15 -5.48 5.59
N ILE A 57 7.24 -5.73 4.65
CA ILE A 57 7.56 -5.89 3.23
C ILE A 57 7.07 -4.76 2.32
N LEU A 58 6.24 -3.83 2.81
CA LEU A 58 5.73 -2.69 2.05
C LEU A 58 6.25 -1.37 2.66
N LYS A 59 6.85 -0.53 1.83
CA LYS A 59 7.30 0.82 2.19
C LYS A 59 6.62 1.86 1.31
N ILE A 60 6.01 2.86 1.94
CA ILE A 60 5.42 4.01 1.25
C ILE A 60 6.39 5.19 1.34
N GLU A 61 6.88 5.62 0.18
CA GLU A 61 7.72 6.82 0.03
C GLU A 61 6.86 8.01 -0.39
N ALA A 62 6.88 9.04 0.45
CA ALA A 62 6.13 10.27 0.27
C ALA A 62 6.98 11.44 0.78
N ASN A 63 7.02 12.53 0.01
CA ASN A 63 7.55 13.81 0.44
C ASN A 63 6.51 14.54 1.31
N ASP A 64 6.83 15.75 1.78
CA ASP A 64 5.95 16.52 2.67
C ASP A 64 4.57 16.80 2.07
N THR A 65 4.47 17.02 0.76
CA THR A 65 3.20 17.25 0.05
C THR A 65 2.30 16.03 0.08
N TYR A 66 2.86 14.82 -0.03
CA TYR A 66 2.08 13.57 -0.10
C TYR A 66 1.99 12.82 1.24
N ARG A 67 2.53 13.40 2.32
CA ARG A 67 2.54 12.78 3.66
C ARG A 67 1.16 12.33 4.13
N ILE A 68 0.14 13.16 3.87
CA ILE A 68 -1.25 12.85 4.25
C ILE A 68 -1.77 11.58 3.57
N TYR A 69 -1.42 11.35 2.30
CA TYR A 69 -1.83 10.14 1.59
C TYR A 69 -1.14 8.90 2.16
N LYS A 70 0.12 9.01 2.57
CA LYS A 70 0.81 7.93 3.27
C LYS A 70 0.10 7.58 4.59
N GLU A 71 -0.31 8.57 5.36
CA GLU A 71 -1.04 8.34 6.62
C GLU A 71 -2.37 7.63 6.37
N ILE A 72 -3.15 8.10 5.39
CA ILE A 72 -4.41 7.48 4.95
C ILE A 72 -4.19 6.03 4.47
N ILE A 73 -3.12 5.76 3.71
CA ILE A 73 -2.79 4.39 3.27
C ILE A 73 -2.56 3.47 4.47
N LEU A 74 -1.79 3.93 5.46
CA LEU A 74 -1.48 3.15 6.66
C LEU A 74 -2.74 2.92 7.52
N GLU A 75 -3.62 3.91 7.60
CA GLU A 75 -4.93 3.79 8.26
C GLU A 75 -5.79 2.74 7.58
N TYR A 76 -5.94 2.77 6.25
CA TYR A 76 -6.72 1.76 5.53
C TYR A 76 -6.18 0.34 5.68
N ILE A 77 -4.86 0.17 5.80
CA ILE A 77 -4.26 -1.13 6.09
C ILE A 77 -4.60 -1.56 7.53
N ALA A 78 -4.54 -0.65 8.50
CA ALA A 78 -4.76 -0.94 9.91
C ALA A 78 -6.23 -1.24 10.25
N GLU A 79 -7.17 -0.56 9.60
CA GLU A 79 -8.61 -0.74 9.84
C GLU A 79 -9.21 -1.92 9.08
N ALA A 80 -8.49 -2.45 8.09
CA ALA A 80 -8.93 -3.60 7.33
C ALA A 80 -8.95 -4.88 8.20
N LYS A 81 -10.04 -5.64 8.09
CA LYS A 81 -10.29 -6.90 8.81
C LYS A 81 -10.48 -8.04 7.83
#